data_AF-A0A533TFK1-F1
#
_entry.id   AF-A0A533TFK1-F1
#
_cell.length_a   1.000
_cell.length_b   1.000
_cell.length_c   1.000
_cell.angle_alpha   90.00
_cell.angle_beta   90.00
_cell.angle_gamma   90.00
#
_symmetry.space_group_name_H-M   'P 1'
#
loop_
_entity.id
_entity.type
_entity.pdbx_description
1 polymer ?
#
loop_
_entity_poly.entity_id
_entity_poly.type
_entity_poly.pdbx_seq_one_letter_code
_entity_poly.pdbx_strand_id
1 'polypeptide(L)'
;MSGILKIALKLLVNDRSKFIALLVGITFAVFLMIMMMSMFSGILSRSSASVYNIGAKIWVMDPAVNNATSSIPMPDYVLSKTRSIDGVKYAVPIYFGNALVKLKSGAYQAVSVVGLDDATLYGRPELIEGKIEDIYAESAFFVVKDAEFKKLENPVIGTEFEINDHRGLVVGLAKVASGGLFGIPTVYTTYNRAITYIPSMRFTTSYVLIEPKSEADIPFIQQQVKKLGYQALTRDQFVGKISDFYTYQTGMGMNVLMMTAISFIVGLSISGQTFYTFILENMERFGALKAIGAKGHELIAMILFQASFTALLGYGIGVGLASGLMILAKLRLPSYAAQVTYFNLTFAFVMVLIMAGVSSYIGIRKVLQIQPFDIFRG
;
A
#
# COMPACT_ATOMS: atom_id res chain seq x y z
N MET A 1 -20.90 35.50 -18.85
CA MET A 1 -20.14 34.27 -18.49
C MET A 1 -20.83 32.96 -18.87
N SER A 2 -22.08 32.67 -18.46
CA SER A 2 -22.75 31.37 -18.75
C SER A 2 -22.84 31.02 -20.25
N GLY A 3 -23.08 32.00 -21.14
CA GLY A 3 -23.12 31.79 -22.59
C GLY A 3 -21.78 31.34 -23.20
N ILE A 4 -20.68 31.97 -22.80
CA ILE A 4 -19.32 31.65 -23.27
C ILE A 4 -18.91 30.24 -22.84
N LEU A 5 -19.24 29.83 -21.61
CA LEU A 5 -18.96 28.47 -21.12
C LEU A 5 -19.76 27.41 -21.88
N LYS A 6 -21.02 27.69 -22.24
CA LYS A 6 -21.82 26.79 -23.11
C LYS A 6 -21.21 26.66 -24.51
N ILE A 7 -20.70 27.75 -25.08
CA ILE A 7 -20.00 27.70 -26.36
C ILE A 7 -18.71 26.87 -26.21
N ALA A 8 -17.98 27.04 -25.11
CA ALA A 8 -16.78 26.27 -24.81
C ALA A 8 -17.04 24.77 -24.83
N LEU A 9 -18.10 24.35 -24.13
CA LEU A 9 -18.51 22.95 -24.07
C LEU A 9 -18.92 22.43 -25.46
N LYS A 10 -19.69 23.22 -26.22
CA LYS A 10 -20.11 22.84 -27.57
C LYS A 10 -18.91 22.70 -28.51
N LEU A 11 -17.95 23.63 -28.50
CA LEU A 11 -16.75 23.54 -29.33
C LEU A 11 -15.93 22.30 -28.99
N LEU A 12 -15.83 21.98 -27.70
CA LEU A 12 -15.09 20.81 -27.22
C LEU A 12 -15.77 19.50 -27.63
N VAL A 13 -17.06 19.34 -27.39
CA VAL A 13 -17.80 18.08 -27.64
C VAL A 13 -18.08 17.85 -29.13
N ASN A 14 -18.15 18.91 -29.93
CA ASN A 14 -18.39 18.78 -31.37
C ASN A 14 -17.19 18.15 -32.10
N ASP A 15 -15.97 18.38 -31.63
CA ASP A 15 -14.76 17.72 -32.13
C ASP A 15 -14.54 16.39 -31.38
N ARG A 16 -15.39 15.40 -31.67
CA ARG A 16 -15.48 14.13 -30.93
C ARG A 16 -14.14 13.39 -30.88
N SER A 17 -13.41 13.35 -31.99
CA SER A 17 -12.15 12.61 -32.08
C SER A 17 -11.09 13.17 -31.13
N LYS A 18 -10.95 14.51 -31.07
CA LYS A 18 -9.98 15.15 -30.18
C LYS A 18 -10.42 15.18 -28.74
N PHE A 19 -11.71 15.38 -28.49
CA PHE A 19 -12.24 15.28 -27.14
C PHE A 19 -11.97 13.89 -26.56
N ILE A 20 -12.22 12.83 -27.34
CA ILE A 20 -11.89 11.45 -26.95
C ILE A 20 -10.39 11.27 -26.77
N ALA A 21 -9.55 11.74 -27.69
CA ALA A 21 -8.09 11.62 -27.58
C ALA A 21 -7.53 12.32 -26.32
N LEU A 22 -8.03 13.53 -26.02
CA LEU A 22 -7.67 14.31 -24.84
C LEU A 22 -8.10 13.56 -23.56
N LEU A 23 -9.34 13.06 -23.56
CA LEU A 23 -9.90 12.31 -22.45
C LEU A 23 -9.12 11.02 -22.20
N VAL A 24 -8.79 10.25 -23.25
CA VAL A 24 -8.03 9.00 -23.17
C VAL A 24 -6.63 9.25 -22.61
N GLY A 25 -5.92 10.28 -23.09
CA GLY A 25 -4.58 10.62 -22.60
C GLY A 25 -4.55 10.93 -21.10
N ILE A 26 -5.49 11.77 -20.63
CA ILE A 26 -5.60 12.11 -19.20
C ILE A 26 -6.04 10.89 -18.38
N THR A 27 -7.06 10.18 -18.86
CA THR A 27 -7.60 8.97 -18.21
C THR A 27 -6.52 7.92 -18.02
N PHE A 28 -5.72 7.65 -19.05
CA PHE A 28 -4.68 6.64 -19.02
C PHE A 28 -3.55 7.01 -18.06
N ALA A 29 -3.13 8.28 -18.05
CA ALA A 29 -2.14 8.76 -17.10
C ALA A 29 -2.60 8.63 -15.64
N VAL A 30 -3.84 9.05 -15.35
CA VAL A 30 -4.45 8.92 -14.02
C VAL A 30 -4.58 7.45 -13.63
N PHE A 31 -5.07 6.63 -14.55
CA PHE A 31 -5.21 5.19 -14.35
C PHE A 31 -3.88 4.55 -13.93
N LEU A 32 -2.81 4.80 -14.67
CA LEU A 32 -1.48 4.26 -14.36
C LEU A 32 -0.94 4.78 -13.03
N MET A 33 -1.05 6.09 -12.76
CA MET A 33 -0.60 6.67 -11.50
C MET A 33 -1.33 6.07 -10.30
N ILE A 34 -2.67 5.99 -10.35
CA ILE A 34 -3.47 5.40 -9.28
C ILE A 34 -3.15 3.92 -9.11
N MET A 35 -2.99 3.17 -10.19
CA MET A 35 -2.70 1.73 -10.12
C MET A 35 -1.34 1.46 -9.44
N MET A 36 -0.28 2.17 -9.85
CA MET A 36 1.06 2.00 -9.28
C MET A 36 1.12 2.43 -7.81
N MET A 37 0.56 3.60 -7.48
CA MET A 37 0.55 4.08 -6.10
C MET A 37 -0.32 3.22 -5.18
N SER A 38 -1.44 2.69 -5.68
CA SER A 38 -2.33 1.83 -4.90
C SER A 38 -1.73 0.45 -4.67
N MET A 39 -1.02 -0.09 -5.66
CA MET A 39 -0.23 -1.31 -5.48
C MET A 39 0.85 -1.11 -4.43
N PHE A 40 1.59 0.01 -4.50
CA PHE A 40 2.63 0.32 -3.52
C PHE A 40 2.07 0.52 -2.10
N SER A 41 1.00 1.29 -1.95
CA SER A 41 0.31 1.47 -0.66
C SER A 41 -0.14 0.13 -0.07
N GLY A 42 -0.64 -0.77 -0.94
CA GLY A 42 -0.98 -2.13 -0.58
C GLY A 42 0.19 -2.96 -0.08
N ILE A 43 1.34 -2.86 -0.75
CA ILE A 43 2.58 -3.53 -0.35
C ILE A 43 3.04 -3.03 1.03
N LEU A 44 3.04 -1.71 1.26
CA LEU A 44 3.42 -1.13 2.56
C LEU A 44 2.47 -1.56 3.70
N SER A 45 1.17 -1.64 3.42
CA SER A 45 0.19 -2.15 4.38
C SER A 45 0.46 -3.62 4.73
N ARG A 46 0.78 -4.46 3.74
CA ARG A 46 1.04 -5.89 3.95
C ARG A 46 2.42 -6.22 4.51
N SER A 47 3.45 -5.42 4.22
CA SER A 47 4.78 -5.60 4.83
C SER A 47 4.71 -5.41 6.35
N SER A 48 3.77 -4.60 6.82
CA SER A 48 3.52 -4.37 8.24
C SER A 48 2.48 -5.32 8.85
N ALA A 49 1.98 -6.31 8.12
CA ALA A 49 0.87 -7.18 8.57
C ALA A 49 1.17 -7.89 9.89
N SER A 50 2.39 -8.39 10.10
CA SER A 50 2.79 -9.02 11.37
C SER A 50 2.66 -8.07 12.56
N VAL A 51 3.01 -6.80 12.37
CA VAL A 51 2.88 -5.77 13.42
C VAL A 51 1.41 -5.49 13.72
N TYR A 52 0.58 -5.38 12.67
CA TYR A 52 -0.87 -5.19 12.81
C TYR A 52 -1.57 -6.37 13.49
N ASN A 53 -1.17 -7.60 13.15
CA ASN A 53 -1.82 -8.83 13.61
C ASN A 53 -1.48 -9.18 15.06
N ILE A 54 -0.22 -8.98 15.48
CA ILE A 54 0.20 -9.22 16.87
C ILE A 54 -0.36 -8.15 17.81
N GLY A 55 -0.44 -6.90 17.34
CA GLY A 55 -1.13 -5.83 18.07
C GLY A 55 -0.42 -5.31 19.33
N ALA A 56 0.85 -5.62 19.54
CA ALA A 56 1.62 -5.12 20.68
C ALA A 56 1.84 -3.60 20.61
N LYS A 57 1.81 -2.93 21.77
CA LYS A 57 2.00 -1.48 21.89
C LYS A 57 3.43 -1.04 21.65
N ILE A 58 4.40 -1.75 22.25
CA ILE A 58 5.83 -1.51 22.06
C ILE A 58 6.51 -2.83 21.66
N TRP A 59 7.43 -2.73 20.71
CA TRP A 59 8.29 -3.80 20.22
C TRP A 59 9.75 -3.48 20.55
N VAL A 60 10.42 -4.36 21.28
CA VAL A 60 11.88 -4.33 21.44
C VAL A 60 12.52 -5.22 20.40
N MET A 61 13.55 -4.70 19.74
CA MET A 61 14.28 -5.36 18.67
C MET A 61 15.75 -4.91 18.65
N ASP A 62 16.56 -5.64 17.89
CA ASP A 62 17.88 -5.16 17.50
C ASP A 62 17.77 -3.94 16.56
N PRO A 63 18.60 -2.89 16.72
CA PRO A 63 18.54 -1.70 15.88
C PRO A 63 18.68 -1.95 14.37
N ALA A 64 19.38 -3.02 13.98
CA ALA A 64 19.59 -3.40 12.58
C ALA A 64 18.37 -4.09 11.93
N VAL A 65 17.30 -4.37 12.69
CA VAL A 65 16.04 -4.89 12.13
C VAL A 65 15.31 -3.81 11.33
N ASN A 66 15.07 -4.10 10.06
CA ASN A 66 14.32 -3.20 9.15
C ASN A 66 12.95 -3.76 8.71
N ASN A 67 12.70 -5.05 8.94
CA ASN A 67 11.46 -5.72 8.54
C ASN A 67 10.97 -6.63 9.67
N ALA A 68 9.66 -6.65 9.91
CA ALA A 68 9.02 -7.47 10.95
C ALA A 68 9.32 -8.97 10.82
N THR A 69 9.44 -9.48 9.59
CA THR A 69 9.71 -10.91 9.35
C THR A 69 11.20 -11.26 9.31
N SER A 70 12.09 -10.26 9.30
CA SER A 70 13.55 -10.44 9.29
C SER A 70 14.14 -9.96 10.61
N SER A 71 13.79 -10.67 11.68
CA SER A 71 14.28 -10.38 13.04
C SER A 71 15.74 -10.80 13.21
N ILE A 72 16.50 -10.02 13.98
CA ILE A 72 17.81 -10.44 14.50
C ILE A 72 17.56 -10.98 15.92
N PRO A 73 17.80 -12.28 16.18
CA PRO A 73 17.47 -12.86 17.47
C PRO A 73 18.27 -12.26 18.62
N MET A 74 17.57 -11.96 19.70
CA MET A 74 18.12 -11.32 20.89
C MET A 74 18.34 -12.33 22.03
N PRO A 75 19.33 -12.11 22.91
CA PRO A 75 19.55 -12.94 24.09
C PRO A 75 18.40 -12.81 25.12
N ASP A 76 18.18 -13.88 25.89
CA ASP A 76 17.09 -13.93 26.88
C ASP A 76 17.20 -12.89 28.00
N TYR A 77 18.41 -12.39 28.30
CA TYR A 77 18.58 -11.33 29.30
C TYR A 77 17.84 -10.05 28.90
N VAL A 78 17.62 -9.80 27.60
CA VAL A 78 16.90 -8.63 27.11
C VAL A 78 15.45 -8.64 27.60
N LEU A 79 14.80 -9.81 27.56
CA LEU A 79 13.46 -10.00 28.11
C LEU A 79 13.45 -9.72 29.62
N SER A 80 14.37 -10.31 30.37
CA SER A 80 14.46 -10.14 31.83
C SER A 80 14.72 -8.69 32.24
N LYS A 81 15.61 -7.99 31.53
CA LYS A 81 15.90 -6.56 31.77
C LYS A 81 14.71 -5.70 31.40
N THR A 82 14.05 -5.99 30.27
CA THR A 82 12.86 -5.24 29.82
C THR A 82 11.71 -5.37 30.83
N ARG A 83 11.47 -6.56 31.38
CA ARG A 83 10.48 -6.79 32.45
C ARG A 83 10.76 -5.98 33.72
N SER A 84 12.03 -5.65 33.97
CA SER A 84 12.46 -4.92 35.17
C SER A 84 12.41 -3.40 35.01
N ILE A 85 12.03 -2.88 33.84
CA ILE A 85 11.95 -1.43 33.59
C ILE A 85 10.70 -0.86 34.27
N ASP A 86 10.86 0.20 35.05
CA ASP A 86 9.74 0.94 35.63
C ASP A 86 8.81 1.47 34.53
N GLY A 87 7.50 1.27 34.72
CA GLY A 87 6.49 1.61 33.71
C GLY A 87 6.07 0.43 32.82
N VAL A 88 6.79 -0.71 32.84
CA VAL A 88 6.35 -1.94 32.16
C VAL A 88 5.32 -2.68 33.02
N LYS A 89 4.15 -3.00 32.44
CA LYS A 89 3.12 -3.84 33.09
C LYS A 89 3.47 -5.32 32.95
N TYR A 90 3.78 -5.74 31.73
CA TYR A 90 4.34 -7.05 31.43
C TYR A 90 5.12 -6.99 30.11
N ALA A 91 6.05 -7.92 29.94
CA ALA A 91 6.76 -8.11 28.68
C ALA A 91 6.90 -9.61 28.37
N VAL A 92 6.73 -9.96 27.11
CA VAL A 92 6.66 -11.35 26.64
C VAL A 92 7.50 -11.54 25.38
N PRO A 93 8.18 -12.69 25.23
CA PRO A 93 8.92 -13.00 24.02
C PRO A 93 7.97 -13.39 22.89
N ILE A 94 8.39 -13.13 21.65
CA ILE A 94 7.77 -13.69 20.46
C ILE A 94 8.85 -14.16 19.50
N TYR A 95 8.60 -15.30 18.87
CA TYR A 95 9.46 -15.89 17.86
C TYR A 95 8.84 -15.72 16.47
N PHE A 96 9.64 -15.30 15.50
CA PHE A 96 9.32 -15.33 14.09
C PHE A 96 10.35 -16.16 13.35
N GLY A 97 9.90 -17.18 12.63
CA GLY A 97 10.74 -18.02 11.80
C GLY A 97 10.04 -18.43 10.51
N ASN A 98 10.80 -19.08 9.64
CA ASN A 98 10.28 -19.74 8.45
C ASN A 98 10.65 -21.21 8.55
N ALA A 99 9.76 -22.07 8.09
CA ALA A 99 9.97 -23.50 8.05
C ALA A 99 9.42 -24.07 6.74
N LEU A 100 9.90 -25.26 6.37
CA LEU A 100 9.35 -26.01 5.26
C LEU A 100 8.47 -27.11 5.84
N VAL A 101 7.17 -27.07 5.51
CA VAL A 101 6.25 -28.14 5.88
C VAL A 101 6.09 -29.13 4.75
N LYS A 102 6.03 -30.41 5.07
CA LYS A 102 5.65 -31.49 4.17
C LYS A 102 4.21 -31.89 4.49
N LEU A 103 3.35 -31.72 3.49
CA LEU A 103 1.92 -32.01 3.58
C LEU A 103 1.68 -33.52 3.42
N LYS A 104 0.45 -33.98 3.73
CA LYS A 104 0.07 -35.40 3.59
C LYS A 104 0.19 -35.91 2.15
N SER A 105 0.05 -35.04 1.16
CA SER A 105 0.28 -35.35 -0.25
C SER A 105 1.74 -35.63 -0.61
N GLY A 106 2.68 -35.32 0.30
CA GLY A 106 4.12 -35.32 0.03
C GLY A 106 4.64 -34.00 -0.55
N ALA A 107 3.76 -33.02 -0.82
CA ALA A 107 4.17 -31.70 -1.28
C ALA A 107 4.87 -30.90 -0.17
N TYR A 108 5.90 -30.15 -0.54
CA TYR A 108 6.57 -29.21 0.36
C TYR A 108 6.03 -27.79 0.19
N GLN A 109 5.73 -27.13 1.30
CA GLN A 109 5.22 -25.77 1.34
C GLN A 109 5.98 -24.96 2.39
N ALA A 110 6.52 -23.80 2.00
CA ALA A 110 7.12 -22.90 2.98
C ALA A 110 6.01 -22.25 3.83
N VAL A 111 6.25 -22.12 5.14
CA VAL A 111 5.35 -21.45 6.08
C VAL A 111 6.12 -20.48 6.97
N SER A 112 5.46 -19.39 7.37
CA SER A 112 5.93 -18.53 8.44
C SER A 112 5.38 -19.05 9.76
N VAL A 113 6.25 -19.25 10.74
CA VAL A 113 5.88 -19.74 12.07
C VAL A 113 6.04 -18.62 13.07
N VAL A 114 4.97 -18.39 13.83
CA VAL A 114 4.94 -17.44 14.94
C VAL A 114 4.86 -18.23 16.25
N GLY A 115 5.90 -18.13 17.08
CA GLY A 115 5.95 -18.71 18.41
C GLY A 115 5.50 -17.70 19.46
N LEU A 116 4.35 -17.96 20.08
CA LEU A 116 3.74 -17.11 21.10
C LEU A 116 4.20 -17.52 22.50
N ASP A 117 4.30 -16.55 23.41
CA ASP A 117 4.61 -16.83 24.82
C ASP A 117 3.71 -17.92 25.41
N ASP A 118 4.33 -18.95 26.01
CA ASP A 118 3.65 -20.16 26.44
C ASP A 118 2.66 -19.93 27.59
N ALA A 119 2.76 -18.82 28.32
CA ALA A 119 1.87 -18.53 29.45
C ALA A 119 0.67 -17.68 29.03
N THR A 120 0.91 -16.66 28.20
CA THR A 120 -0.09 -15.63 27.88
C THR A 120 -0.71 -15.78 26.50
N LEU A 121 0.00 -16.44 25.57
CA LEU A 121 -0.33 -16.46 24.14
C LEU A 121 -0.59 -15.05 23.59
N TYR A 122 0.09 -14.04 24.15
CA TYR A 122 -0.13 -12.65 23.75
C TYR A 122 0.28 -12.46 22.29
N GLY A 123 -0.56 -11.76 21.53
CA GLY A 123 -0.42 -11.63 20.08
C GLY A 123 -1.04 -12.77 19.28
N ARG A 124 -1.75 -13.70 19.92
CA ARG A 124 -2.52 -14.73 19.20
C ARG A 124 -3.57 -14.15 18.26
N PRO A 125 -3.83 -14.79 17.11
CA PRO A 125 -4.93 -14.43 16.25
C PRO A 125 -6.28 -14.85 16.86
N GLU A 126 -7.37 -14.31 16.30
CA GLU A 126 -8.72 -14.72 16.67
C GLU A 126 -9.05 -16.08 16.03
N LEU A 127 -9.48 -17.05 16.83
CA LEU A 127 -9.86 -18.38 16.33
C LEU A 127 -11.26 -18.33 15.70
N ILE A 128 -11.39 -18.92 14.52
CA ILE A 128 -12.65 -19.19 13.82
C ILE A 128 -13.18 -20.54 14.28
N GLU A 129 -12.30 -21.53 14.38
CA GLU A 129 -12.60 -22.91 14.76
C GLU A 129 -11.50 -23.46 15.68
N GLY A 130 -11.85 -24.33 16.62
CA GLY A 130 -10.95 -24.91 17.63
C GLY A 130 -10.98 -24.17 18.97
N LYS A 131 -10.25 -24.67 19.96
CA LYS A 131 -10.12 -24.04 21.27
C LYS A 131 -8.70 -23.51 21.47
N ILE A 132 -8.56 -22.43 22.25
CA ILE A 132 -7.26 -21.79 22.48
C ILE A 132 -6.35 -22.74 23.27
N GLU A 133 -6.93 -23.50 24.18
CA GLU A 133 -6.26 -24.43 25.08
C GLU A 133 -5.62 -25.61 24.32
N ASP A 134 -6.13 -25.95 23.13
CA ASP A 134 -5.62 -27.05 22.33
C ASP A 134 -4.20 -26.79 21.80
N ILE A 135 -3.71 -25.53 21.82
CA ILE A 135 -2.33 -25.18 21.43
C ILE A 135 -1.27 -25.78 22.35
N TYR A 136 -1.67 -26.17 23.56
CA TYR A 136 -0.82 -26.83 24.55
C TYR A 136 -0.73 -28.34 24.31
N ALA A 137 -1.56 -28.91 23.43
CA ALA A 137 -1.43 -30.30 23.03
C ALA A 137 -0.09 -30.55 22.32
N GLU A 138 0.31 -31.82 22.27
CA GLU A 138 1.53 -32.22 21.57
C GLU A 138 1.43 -31.87 20.08
N SER A 139 2.52 -31.36 19.50
CA SER A 139 2.60 -31.02 18.07
C SER A 139 1.57 -30.00 17.58
N ALA A 140 0.96 -29.18 18.45
CA ALA A 140 -0.17 -28.34 18.08
C ALA A 140 0.20 -27.03 17.34
N PHE A 141 -0.57 -26.71 16.29
CA PHE A 141 -0.48 -25.48 15.51
C PHE A 141 -1.86 -24.89 15.18
N PHE A 142 -1.96 -23.57 15.24
CA PHE A 142 -3.06 -22.84 14.61
C PHE A 142 -2.68 -22.42 13.20
N VAL A 143 -3.59 -22.61 12.25
CA VAL A 143 -3.38 -22.23 10.86
C VAL A 143 -4.22 -20.99 10.53
N VAL A 144 -3.61 -19.99 9.91
CA VAL A 144 -4.35 -18.83 9.44
C VAL A 144 -5.14 -19.16 8.19
N LYS A 145 -6.46 -18.95 8.24
CA LYS A 145 -7.40 -19.09 7.13
C LYS A 145 -7.44 -17.81 6.30
N ASP A 146 -6.35 -17.53 5.58
CA ASP A 146 -6.23 -16.40 4.65
C ASP A 146 -6.24 -16.87 3.18
N ALA A 147 -5.84 -15.98 2.26
CA ALA A 147 -5.75 -16.29 0.84
C ALA A 147 -4.72 -17.39 0.51
N GLU A 148 -3.75 -17.63 1.40
CA GLU A 148 -2.69 -18.62 1.24
C GLU A 148 -3.07 -19.97 1.85
N PHE A 149 -4.20 -20.06 2.56
CA PHE A 149 -4.73 -21.28 3.17
C PHE A 149 -4.84 -22.46 2.20
N LYS A 150 -5.18 -22.19 0.93
CA LYS A 150 -5.26 -23.21 -0.12
C LYS A 150 -3.91 -23.88 -0.43
N LYS A 151 -2.79 -23.19 -0.18
CA LYS A 151 -1.44 -23.74 -0.36
C LYS A 151 -1.11 -24.83 0.66
N LEU A 152 -1.84 -24.87 1.78
CA LEU A 152 -1.76 -25.94 2.77
C LEU A 152 -2.76 -27.08 2.50
N GLU A 153 -3.32 -27.15 1.29
CA GLU A 153 -4.32 -28.16 0.89
C GLU A 153 -5.65 -28.07 1.67
N ASN A 154 -6.01 -26.87 2.14
CA ASN A 154 -7.22 -26.61 2.92
C ASN A 154 -7.33 -27.52 4.16
N PRO A 155 -6.40 -27.41 5.11
CA PRO A 155 -6.36 -28.29 6.26
C PRO A 155 -7.61 -28.11 7.13
N VAL A 156 -8.06 -29.20 7.75
CA VAL A 156 -9.11 -29.16 8.77
C VAL A 156 -8.49 -29.41 10.14
N ILE A 157 -9.25 -29.18 11.21
CA ILE A 157 -8.79 -29.57 12.56
C ILE A 157 -8.54 -31.08 12.57
N GLY A 158 -7.38 -31.49 13.08
CA GLY A 158 -6.89 -32.86 13.02
C GLY A 158 -5.99 -33.17 11.82
N THR A 159 -5.82 -32.24 10.87
CA THR A 159 -4.86 -32.44 9.78
C THR A 159 -3.43 -32.45 10.33
N GLU A 160 -2.69 -33.49 9.96
CA GLU A 160 -1.27 -33.63 10.28
C GLU A 160 -0.40 -33.15 9.12
N PHE A 161 0.75 -32.57 9.46
CA PHE A 161 1.82 -32.22 8.55
C PHE A 161 3.16 -32.44 9.26
N GLU A 162 4.26 -32.39 8.52
CA GLU A 162 5.61 -32.51 9.09
C GLU A 162 6.32 -31.17 8.89
N ILE A 163 7.01 -30.66 9.90
CA ILE A 163 7.72 -29.38 9.90
C ILE A 163 9.15 -29.61 10.38
N ASN A 164 10.13 -29.49 9.48
CA ASN A 164 11.54 -29.83 9.75
C ASN A 164 11.69 -31.17 10.51
N ASP A 165 11.12 -32.24 9.97
CA ASP A 165 11.14 -33.59 10.55
C ASP A 165 10.40 -33.78 11.90
N HIS A 166 9.71 -32.74 12.38
CA HIS A 166 8.78 -32.84 13.51
C HIS A 166 7.34 -32.98 13.06
N ARG A 167 6.54 -33.76 13.78
CA ARG A 167 5.09 -33.85 13.55
C ARG A 167 4.41 -32.53 13.93
N GLY A 168 3.45 -32.10 13.13
CA GLY A 168 2.58 -30.95 13.36
C GLY A 168 1.11 -31.36 13.19
N LEU A 169 0.24 -30.85 14.04
CA LEU A 169 -1.19 -31.11 14.09
C LEU A 169 -1.94 -29.78 14.08
N VAL A 170 -2.87 -29.62 13.15
CA VAL A 170 -3.75 -28.45 13.10
C VAL A 170 -4.82 -28.60 14.17
N VAL A 171 -4.77 -27.75 15.19
CA VAL A 171 -5.73 -27.77 16.32
C VAL A 171 -6.74 -26.62 16.27
N GLY A 172 -6.52 -25.64 15.40
CA GLY A 172 -7.43 -24.52 15.24
C GLY A 172 -7.18 -23.74 13.96
N LEU A 173 -8.24 -23.10 13.47
CA LEU A 173 -8.21 -22.21 12.32
C LEU A 173 -8.41 -20.78 12.81
N ALA A 174 -7.53 -19.88 12.39
CA ALA A 174 -7.51 -18.50 12.86
C ALA A 174 -7.74 -17.50 11.72
N LYS A 175 -8.26 -16.32 12.05
CA LYS A 175 -8.29 -15.16 11.13
C LYS A 175 -7.30 -14.10 11.61
N VAL A 176 -6.74 -13.38 10.64
CA VAL A 176 -5.85 -12.25 10.86
C VAL A 176 -6.43 -11.00 10.20
N ALA A 177 -6.04 -9.82 10.70
CA ALA A 177 -6.52 -8.56 10.16
C ALA A 177 -5.95 -8.27 8.76
N SER A 178 -4.70 -8.67 8.53
CA SER A 178 -4.01 -8.48 7.24
C SER A 178 -3.19 -9.71 6.88
N GLY A 179 -3.25 -10.14 5.62
CA GLY A 179 -2.41 -11.22 5.09
C GLY A 179 -0.97 -10.75 4.82
N GLY A 180 -0.03 -11.69 4.83
CA GLY A 180 1.38 -11.41 4.58
C GLY A 180 1.66 -10.88 3.16
N LEU A 181 2.82 -10.24 3.00
CA LEU A 181 3.26 -9.70 1.70
C LEU A 181 3.64 -10.78 0.69
N PHE A 182 4.36 -11.82 1.13
CA PHE A 182 5.02 -12.78 0.25
C PHE A 182 4.18 -14.02 -0.12
N GLY A 183 2.90 -14.03 0.24
CA GLY A 183 2.01 -15.18 -0.05
C GLY A 183 2.50 -16.47 0.60
N ILE A 184 3.10 -16.37 1.79
CA ILE A 184 3.54 -17.52 2.59
C ILE A 184 2.49 -17.75 3.67
N PRO A 185 1.89 -18.95 3.79
CA PRO A 185 0.96 -19.28 4.86
C PRO A 185 1.59 -19.05 6.23
N THR A 186 0.79 -18.54 7.17
CA THR A 186 1.24 -18.31 8.55
C THR A 186 0.63 -19.35 9.49
N VAL A 187 1.45 -19.91 10.36
CA VAL A 187 1.03 -20.82 11.43
C VAL A 187 1.51 -20.30 12.78
N TYR A 188 0.71 -20.48 13.82
CA TYR A 188 1.03 -20.07 15.19
C TYR A 188 1.21 -21.31 16.06
N THR A 189 2.16 -21.22 16.99
CA THR A 189 2.43 -22.26 17.98
C THR A 189 3.01 -21.63 19.25
N THR A 190 3.33 -22.46 20.24
CA THR A 190 3.96 -22.01 21.48
C THR A 190 5.45 -21.69 21.25
N TYR A 191 6.01 -20.74 21.99
CA TYR A 191 7.39 -20.24 21.84
C TYR A 191 8.39 -21.38 21.95
N ASN A 192 8.27 -22.21 23.00
CA ASN A 192 9.16 -23.35 23.20
C ASN A 192 9.08 -24.37 22.05
N ARG A 193 7.91 -24.55 21.44
CA ARG A 193 7.75 -25.47 20.29
C ARG A 193 8.39 -24.89 19.04
N ALA A 194 8.20 -23.59 18.78
CA ALA A 194 8.79 -22.93 17.64
C ALA A 194 10.32 -23.00 17.64
N ILE A 195 10.97 -22.73 18.78
CA ILE A 195 12.45 -22.76 18.89
C ILE A 195 13.03 -24.18 18.85
N THR A 196 12.22 -25.18 19.20
CA THR A 196 12.62 -26.60 19.16
C THR A 196 12.47 -27.17 17.76
N TYR A 197 11.35 -26.88 17.08
CA TYR A 197 11.03 -27.46 15.77
C TYR A 197 11.70 -26.72 14.62
N ILE A 198 12.19 -25.50 14.85
CA ILE A 198 12.82 -24.68 13.81
C ILE A 198 14.27 -24.49 14.17
N PRO A 199 15.20 -24.86 13.27
CA PRO A 199 16.61 -24.55 13.45
C PRO A 199 16.79 -23.06 13.72
N SER A 200 17.28 -22.75 14.92
CA SER A 200 17.44 -21.38 15.39
C SER A 200 18.91 -21.10 15.69
N MET A 201 19.27 -19.82 15.66
CA MET A 201 20.59 -19.38 16.10
C MET A 201 20.71 -19.57 17.62
N ARG A 202 21.90 -19.33 18.18
CA ARG A 202 22.11 -19.37 19.65
C ARG A 202 21.08 -18.54 20.41
N PHE A 203 20.65 -17.42 19.85
CA PHE A 203 19.58 -16.60 20.39
C PHE A 203 18.31 -16.85 19.60
N THR A 204 17.17 -16.83 20.29
CA THR A 204 15.88 -17.24 19.72
C THR A 204 14.81 -16.14 19.81
N THR A 205 14.93 -15.18 20.73
CA THR A 205 13.90 -14.15 20.90
C THR A 205 13.93 -13.18 19.72
N SER A 206 12.95 -13.24 18.81
CA SER A 206 12.86 -12.32 17.68
C SER A 206 12.52 -10.90 18.14
N TYR A 207 11.52 -10.78 19.02
CA TYR A 207 11.11 -9.50 19.60
C TYR A 207 10.66 -9.69 21.05
N VAL A 208 10.73 -8.62 21.84
CA VAL A 208 10.04 -8.56 23.13
C VAL A 208 8.88 -7.59 23.01
N LEU A 209 7.67 -8.08 23.27
CA LEU A 209 6.44 -7.31 23.24
C LEU A 209 6.20 -6.75 24.64
N ILE A 210 5.94 -5.44 24.74
CA ILE A 210 5.72 -4.76 26.01
C ILE A 210 4.31 -4.16 26.04
N GLU A 211 3.63 -4.38 27.16
CA GLU A 211 2.47 -3.59 27.58
C GLU A 211 2.92 -2.57 28.65
N PRO A 212 2.87 -1.26 28.36
CA PRO A 212 3.18 -0.23 29.34
C PRO A 212 2.03 -0.08 30.37
N LYS A 213 2.35 0.42 31.56
CA LYS A 213 1.34 0.77 32.59
C LYS A 213 0.52 1.99 32.16
N SER A 214 1.17 2.98 31.56
CA SER A 214 0.56 4.17 30.97
C SER A 214 1.24 4.56 29.66
N GLU A 215 0.55 5.24 28.75
CA GLU A 215 1.16 5.77 27.52
C GLU A 215 2.27 6.81 27.81
N ALA A 216 2.21 7.46 28.97
CA ALA A 216 3.25 8.40 29.42
C ALA A 216 4.59 7.70 29.72
N ASP A 217 4.58 6.38 29.98
CA ASP A 217 5.80 5.61 30.28
C ASP A 217 6.58 5.21 29.02
N ILE A 218 5.96 5.31 27.84
CA ILE A 218 6.55 4.87 26.57
C ILE A 218 7.93 5.53 26.33
N PRO A 219 8.11 6.87 26.43
CA PRO A 219 9.41 7.49 26.18
C PRO A 219 10.49 7.04 27.16
N PHE A 220 10.12 6.80 28.42
CA PHE A 220 11.06 6.31 29.44
C PHE A 220 11.50 4.87 29.12
N ILE A 221 10.56 3.98 28.80
CA ILE A 221 10.85 2.60 28.38
C ILE A 221 11.80 2.61 27.17
N GLN A 222 11.53 3.47 26.18
CA GLN A 222 12.38 3.60 24.99
C GLN A 222 13.81 4.00 25.32
N GLN A 223 13.98 4.95 26.23
CA GLN A 223 15.30 5.39 26.67
C GLN A 223 16.07 4.28 27.42
N GLN A 224 15.38 3.54 28.30
CA GLN A 224 16.01 2.45 29.06
C GLN A 224 16.43 1.29 28.15
N VAL A 225 15.58 0.91 27.20
CA VAL A 225 15.92 -0.11 26.19
C VAL A 225 17.09 0.34 25.32
N LYS A 226 17.14 1.62 24.93
CA LYS A 226 18.27 2.20 24.19
C LYS A 226 19.60 2.11 24.93
N LYS A 227 19.61 2.28 26.26
CA LYS A 227 20.82 2.10 27.08
C LYS A 227 21.33 0.66 27.09
N LEU A 228 20.46 -0.32 26.85
CA LEU A 228 20.84 -1.73 26.72
C LEU A 228 21.42 -2.05 25.33
N GLY A 229 21.45 -1.09 24.40
CA GLY A 229 21.90 -1.30 23.01
C GLY A 229 20.80 -1.76 22.05
N TYR A 230 19.55 -1.84 22.51
CA TYR A 230 18.40 -2.27 21.71
C TYR A 230 17.49 -1.11 21.34
N GLN A 231 16.53 -1.35 20.46
CA GLN A 231 15.55 -0.36 20.04
C GLN A 231 14.15 -0.77 20.48
N ALA A 232 13.44 0.12 21.17
CA ALA A 232 12.01 -0.03 21.45
C ALA A 232 11.21 0.94 20.57
N LEU A 233 10.27 0.41 19.79
CA LEU A 233 9.41 1.18 18.89
C LEU A 233 7.96 0.96 19.25
N THR A 234 7.16 2.02 19.21
CA THR A 234 5.70 1.85 19.22
C THR A 234 5.27 1.15 17.93
N ARG A 235 4.05 0.61 17.93
CA ARG A 235 3.42 0.05 16.72
C ARG A 235 3.56 0.98 15.51
N ASP A 236 3.18 2.25 15.64
CA ASP A 236 3.21 3.20 14.53
C ASP A 236 4.63 3.57 14.10
N GLN A 237 5.55 3.70 15.06
CA GLN A 237 6.96 3.94 14.74
C GLN A 237 7.58 2.75 14.01
N PHE A 238 7.20 1.51 14.36
CA PHE A 238 7.70 0.33 13.67
C PHE A 238 7.11 0.20 12.26
N VAL A 239 5.81 0.47 12.09
CA VAL A 239 5.17 0.57 10.77
C VAL A 239 5.84 1.64 9.91
N GLY A 240 6.17 2.80 10.49
CA GLY A 240 6.92 3.86 9.83
C GLY A 240 8.30 3.39 9.37
N LYS A 241 9.07 2.75 10.26
CA LYS A 241 10.40 2.19 9.93
C LYS A 241 10.34 1.17 8.79
N ILE A 242 9.35 0.27 8.81
CA ILE A 242 9.13 -0.70 7.73
C ILE A 242 8.77 0.05 6.43
N SER A 243 7.90 1.05 6.51
CA SER A 243 7.49 1.82 5.34
C SER A 243 8.66 2.58 4.70
N ASP A 244 9.54 3.16 5.52
CA ASP A 244 10.74 3.85 5.08
C ASP A 244 11.74 2.90 4.44
N PHE A 245 11.92 1.70 5.03
CA PHE A 245 12.77 0.66 4.45
C PHE A 245 12.30 0.29 3.03
N TYR A 246 11.00 0.02 2.86
CA TYR A 246 10.44 -0.33 1.55
C TYR A 246 10.41 0.85 0.56
N THR A 247 10.31 2.08 1.05
CA THR A 247 10.28 3.28 0.21
C THR A 247 11.67 3.68 -0.27
N TYR A 248 12.67 3.65 0.62
CA TYR A 248 13.97 4.26 0.34
C TYR A 248 15.12 3.25 0.21
N GLN A 249 15.01 2.02 0.72
CA GLN A 249 16.14 1.07 0.76
C GLN A 249 15.98 -0.14 -0.17
N THR A 250 14.76 -0.57 -0.50
CA THR A 250 14.54 -1.79 -1.33
C THR A 250 14.43 -1.53 -2.84
N GLY A 251 14.57 -0.27 -3.28
CA GLY A 251 14.37 0.15 -4.67
C GLY A 251 12.90 0.17 -5.14
N MET A 252 11.96 -0.40 -4.37
CA MET A 252 10.53 -0.41 -4.72
C MET A 252 9.95 1.00 -4.81
N GLY A 253 10.20 1.85 -3.81
CA GLY A 253 9.72 3.23 -3.84
C GLY A 253 10.27 4.01 -5.03
N MET A 254 11.54 3.81 -5.40
CA MET A 254 12.14 4.43 -6.58
C MET A 254 11.50 3.96 -7.88
N ASN A 255 11.23 2.66 -8.03
CA ASN A 255 10.54 2.12 -9.20
C ASN A 255 9.12 2.69 -9.34
N VAL A 256 8.37 2.79 -8.25
CA VAL A 256 7.02 3.37 -8.24
C VAL A 256 7.10 4.85 -8.61
N LEU A 257 8.04 5.61 -8.03
CA LEU A 257 8.26 7.02 -8.36
C LEU A 257 8.56 7.20 -9.86
N MET A 258 9.48 6.41 -10.41
CA MET A 258 9.82 6.47 -11.84
C MET A 258 8.62 6.13 -12.72
N MET A 259 7.86 5.08 -12.41
CA MET A 259 6.67 4.71 -13.17
C MET A 259 5.57 5.78 -13.11
N THR A 260 5.35 6.38 -11.94
CA THR A 260 4.42 7.49 -11.77
C THR A 260 4.88 8.73 -12.54
N ALA A 261 6.18 9.05 -12.52
CA ALA A 261 6.76 10.15 -13.27
C ALA A 261 6.64 9.94 -14.79
N ILE A 262 6.93 8.74 -15.29
CA ILE A 262 6.76 8.40 -16.71
C ILE A 262 5.29 8.51 -17.10
N SER A 263 4.38 7.97 -16.28
CA SER A 263 2.93 8.04 -16.53
C SER A 263 2.45 9.49 -16.61
N PHE A 264 2.98 10.35 -15.73
CA PHE A 264 2.71 11.79 -15.75
C PHE A 264 3.26 12.46 -17.02
N ILE A 265 4.51 12.20 -17.40
CA ILE A 265 5.12 12.80 -18.60
C ILE A 265 4.36 12.37 -19.87
N VAL A 266 4.03 11.09 -20.00
CA VAL A 266 3.26 10.56 -21.13
C VAL A 266 1.88 11.20 -21.16
N GLY A 267 1.20 11.27 -20.02
CA GLY A 267 -0.07 11.97 -19.89
C GLY A 267 0.00 13.44 -20.31
N LEU A 268 1.00 14.16 -19.80
CA LEU A 268 1.23 15.56 -20.11
C LEU A 268 1.50 15.76 -21.60
N SER A 269 2.28 14.87 -22.21
CA SER A 269 2.65 14.95 -23.62
C SER A 269 1.44 14.72 -24.53
N ILE A 270 0.67 13.67 -24.28
CA ILE A 270 -0.53 13.34 -25.07
C ILE A 270 -1.60 14.42 -24.89
N SER A 271 -1.91 14.79 -23.64
CA SER A 271 -2.94 15.79 -23.36
C SER A 271 -2.54 17.17 -23.86
N GLY A 272 -1.30 17.60 -23.62
CA GLY A 272 -0.77 18.87 -24.08
C GLY A 272 -0.74 18.99 -25.60
N GLN A 273 -0.24 17.96 -26.29
CA GLN A 273 -0.22 17.94 -27.76
C GLN A 273 -1.64 17.95 -28.34
N THR A 274 -2.55 17.14 -27.80
CA THR A 274 -3.94 17.08 -28.28
C THR A 274 -4.66 18.41 -28.06
N PHE A 275 -4.47 19.01 -26.88
CA PHE A 275 -5.08 20.30 -26.56
C PHE A 275 -4.52 21.43 -27.42
N TYR A 276 -3.21 21.41 -27.69
CA TYR A 276 -2.57 22.33 -28.62
C TYR A 276 -3.17 22.23 -30.04
N THR A 277 -3.27 21.02 -30.58
CA THR A 277 -3.89 20.78 -31.90
C THR A 277 -5.37 21.15 -31.92
N PHE A 278 -6.10 20.94 -30.82
CA PHE A 278 -7.49 21.38 -30.68
C PHE A 278 -7.60 22.91 -30.77
N ILE A 279 -6.72 23.65 -30.10
CA ILE A 279 -6.71 25.12 -30.16
C ILE A 279 -6.37 25.62 -31.56
N LEU A 280 -5.35 25.04 -32.20
CA LEU A 280 -4.93 25.45 -33.54
C LEU A 280 -6.05 25.35 -34.57
N GLU A 281 -6.79 24.25 -34.58
CA GLU A 281 -7.88 24.08 -35.55
C GLU A 281 -9.13 24.90 -35.21
N ASN A 282 -9.29 25.31 -33.95
CA ASN A 282 -10.37 26.22 -33.55
C ASN A 282 -9.92 27.70 -33.57
N MET A 283 -8.72 28.01 -34.06
CA MET A 283 -8.20 29.39 -34.11
C MET A 283 -9.15 30.34 -34.84
N GLU A 284 -9.70 29.93 -35.98
CA GLU A 284 -10.67 30.75 -36.74
C GLU A 284 -11.90 31.08 -35.91
N ARG A 285 -12.39 30.12 -35.11
CA ARG A 285 -13.55 30.31 -34.24
C ARG A 285 -13.26 31.25 -33.07
N PHE A 286 -12.07 31.13 -32.46
CA PHE A 286 -11.63 32.07 -31.43
C PHE A 286 -11.40 33.47 -32.02
N GLY A 287 -10.90 33.55 -33.24
CA GLY A 287 -10.73 34.76 -34.02
C GLY A 287 -12.05 35.47 -34.30
N ALA A 288 -13.06 34.73 -34.77
CA ALA A 288 -14.41 35.25 -35.00
C ALA A 288 -15.05 35.77 -33.70
N LEU A 289 -14.91 35.04 -32.58
CA LEU A 289 -15.37 35.50 -31.27
C LEU A 289 -14.70 36.80 -30.85
N LYS A 290 -13.39 36.93 -31.07
CA LYS A 290 -12.63 38.15 -30.81
C LYS A 290 -13.09 39.32 -31.69
N ALA A 291 -13.40 39.05 -32.97
CA ALA A 291 -13.93 40.05 -33.91
C ALA A 291 -15.35 40.53 -33.54
N ILE A 292 -16.19 39.64 -33.00
CA ILE A 292 -17.53 39.96 -32.48
C ILE A 292 -17.47 40.76 -31.16
N GLY A 293 -16.30 40.83 -30.52
CA GLY A 293 -16.06 41.66 -29.33
C GLY A 293 -15.71 40.89 -28.06
N ALA A 294 -15.47 39.58 -28.13
CA ALA A 294 -15.03 38.80 -26.97
C ALA A 294 -13.68 39.31 -26.44
N LYS A 295 -13.61 39.57 -25.13
CA LYS A 295 -12.40 40.09 -24.48
C LYS A 295 -11.39 38.96 -24.27
N GLY A 296 -10.10 39.30 -24.21
CA GLY A 296 -9.03 38.31 -24.03
C GLY A 296 -9.21 37.42 -22.78
N HIS A 297 -9.70 37.98 -21.67
CA HIS A 297 -9.98 37.21 -20.46
C HIS A 297 -11.16 36.23 -20.61
N GLU A 298 -12.12 36.54 -21.49
CA GLU A 298 -13.25 35.64 -21.78
C GLU A 298 -12.79 34.41 -22.58
N LEU A 299 -11.88 34.62 -23.54
CA LEU A 299 -11.23 33.53 -24.27
C LEU A 299 -10.35 32.68 -23.35
N ILE A 300 -9.61 33.30 -22.43
CA ILE A 300 -8.83 32.58 -21.41
C ILE A 300 -9.74 31.73 -20.52
N ALA A 301 -10.83 32.31 -19.99
CA ALA A 301 -11.79 31.60 -19.15
C ALA A 301 -12.44 30.41 -19.89
N MET A 302 -12.70 30.58 -21.19
CA MET A 302 -13.23 29.53 -22.06
C MET A 302 -12.26 28.34 -22.17
N ILE A 303 -10.97 28.60 -22.44
CA ILE A 303 -9.93 27.57 -22.58
C ILE A 303 -9.69 26.88 -21.23
N LEU A 304 -9.56 27.64 -20.15
CA LEU A 304 -9.38 27.09 -18.80
C LEU A 304 -10.55 26.20 -18.38
N PHE A 305 -11.79 26.59 -18.73
CA PHE A 305 -12.96 25.77 -18.48
C PHE A 305 -12.92 24.46 -19.27
N GLN A 306 -12.58 24.49 -20.56
CA GLN A 306 -12.46 23.27 -21.39
C GLN A 306 -11.40 22.31 -20.86
N ALA A 307 -10.23 22.84 -20.49
CA ALA A 307 -9.15 22.04 -19.93
C ALA A 307 -9.54 21.45 -18.57
N SER A 308 -10.09 22.26 -17.67
CA SER A 308 -10.52 21.82 -16.34
C SER A 308 -11.63 20.78 -16.44
N PHE A 309 -12.61 20.97 -17.32
CA PHE A 309 -13.70 20.03 -17.53
C PHE A 309 -13.19 18.68 -18.04
N THR A 310 -12.32 18.68 -19.06
CA THR A 310 -11.75 17.42 -19.56
C THR A 310 -10.84 16.76 -18.54
N ALA A 311 -10.08 17.54 -17.78
CA ALA A 311 -9.20 17.04 -16.73
C ALA A 311 -9.98 16.36 -15.60
N LEU A 312 -11.07 16.98 -15.14
CA LEU A 312 -11.96 16.41 -14.13
C LEU A 312 -12.65 15.13 -14.61
N LEU A 313 -13.16 15.13 -15.84
CA LEU A 313 -13.74 13.92 -16.44
C LEU A 313 -12.71 12.81 -16.60
N GLY A 314 -11.52 13.12 -17.13
CA GLY A 314 -10.44 12.16 -17.30
C GLY A 314 -9.95 11.60 -15.96
N TYR A 315 -9.88 12.44 -14.93
CA TYR A 315 -9.57 12.00 -13.56
C TYR A 315 -10.63 11.03 -13.03
N GLY A 316 -11.92 11.40 -13.14
CA GLY A 316 -13.01 10.55 -12.68
C GLY A 316 -13.04 9.20 -13.37
N ILE A 317 -12.87 9.17 -14.70
CA ILE A 317 -12.83 7.92 -15.47
C ILE A 317 -11.56 7.13 -15.13
N GLY A 318 -10.40 7.77 -15.01
CA GLY A 318 -9.14 7.10 -14.69
C GLY A 318 -9.16 6.43 -13.33
N VAL A 319 -9.64 7.14 -12.30
CA VAL A 319 -9.86 6.59 -10.96
C VAL A 319 -10.91 5.48 -10.99
N GLY A 320 -12.00 5.67 -11.73
CA GLY A 320 -13.07 4.67 -11.88
C GLY A 320 -12.57 3.37 -12.52
N LEU A 321 -11.80 3.46 -13.60
CA LEU A 321 -11.18 2.32 -14.28
C LEU A 321 -10.17 1.61 -13.38
N ALA A 322 -9.30 2.37 -12.70
CA ALA A 322 -8.32 1.79 -11.78
C ALA A 322 -9.01 1.05 -10.64
N SER A 323 -9.99 1.68 -9.99
CA SER A 323 -10.75 1.09 -8.89
C SER A 323 -11.56 -0.12 -9.35
N GLY A 324 -12.21 -0.03 -10.52
CA GLY A 324 -12.99 -1.13 -11.09
C GLY A 324 -12.14 -2.35 -11.40
N LEU A 325 -10.95 -2.15 -12.02
CA LEU A 325 -10.01 -3.24 -12.27
C LEU A 325 -9.45 -3.84 -10.97
N MET A 326 -9.18 -3.03 -9.95
CA MET A 326 -8.74 -3.53 -8.65
C MET A 326 -9.82 -4.36 -7.94
N ILE A 327 -11.10 -3.98 -8.04
CA ILE A 327 -12.22 -4.76 -7.51
C ILE A 327 -12.31 -6.10 -8.25
N LEU A 328 -12.26 -6.08 -9.58
CA LEU A 328 -12.27 -7.29 -10.41
C LEU A 328 -11.09 -8.22 -10.08
N ALA A 329 -9.90 -7.64 -9.85
CA ALA A 329 -8.72 -8.39 -9.43
C ALA A 329 -8.92 -9.03 -8.04
N LYS A 330 -9.48 -8.30 -7.07
CA LYS A 330 -9.78 -8.83 -5.72
C LYS A 330 -10.80 -9.96 -5.73
N LEU A 331 -11.78 -9.93 -6.64
CA LEU A 331 -12.75 -11.02 -6.79
C LEU A 331 -12.11 -12.33 -7.26
N ARG A 332 -11.05 -12.26 -8.08
CA ARG A 332 -10.32 -13.46 -8.56
C ARG A 332 -9.16 -13.85 -7.66
N LEU A 333 -8.49 -12.88 -7.07
CA LEU A 333 -7.32 -13.03 -6.21
C LEU A 333 -7.58 -12.26 -4.91
N PRO A 334 -8.15 -12.91 -3.88
CA PRO A 334 -8.34 -12.29 -2.56
C PRO A 334 -7.02 -11.79 -1.93
N SER A 335 -5.89 -12.39 -2.33
CA SER A 335 -4.53 -11.94 -2.00
C SER A 335 -4.07 -10.71 -2.77
N TYR A 336 -4.93 -10.01 -3.52
CA TYR A 336 -4.51 -8.80 -4.23
C TYR A 336 -4.32 -7.61 -3.26
N ALA A 337 -3.09 -7.10 -3.22
CA ALA A 337 -2.66 -6.16 -2.19
C ALA A 337 -3.14 -4.72 -2.41
N ALA A 338 -3.50 -4.33 -3.63
CA ALA A 338 -3.69 -2.91 -3.96
C ALA A 338 -4.81 -2.24 -3.13
N GLN A 339 -4.49 -1.06 -2.61
CA GLN A 339 -5.36 -0.24 -1.78
C GLN A 339 -5.36 1.20 -2.29
N VAL A 340 -6.53 1.71 -2.67
CA VAL A 340 -6.70 3.12 -3.00
C VAL A 340 -6.76 3.91 -1.70
N THR A 341 -5.80 4.80 -1.50
CA THR A 341 -5.75 5.69 -0.33
C THR A 341 -6.16 7.11 -0.71
N TYR A 342 -6.57 7.90 0.28
CA TYR A 342 -6.84 9.34 0.07
C TYR A 342 -5.62 10.07 -0.49
N PHE A 343 -4.42 9.72 -0.02
CA PHE A 343 -3.18 10.28 -0.54
C PHE A 343 -3.02 10.02 -2.05
N ASN A 344 -3.27 8.79 -2.51
CA ASN A 344 -3.18 8.44 -3.93
C ASN A 344 -4.15 9.29 -4.78
N LEU A 345 -5.38 9.44 -4.30
CA LEU A 345 -6.42 10.23 -4.98
C LEU A 345 -6.04 11.70 -5.05
N THR A 346 -5.65 12.30 -3.93
CA THR A 346 -5.27 13.72 -3.86
C THR A 346 -4.00 13.99 -4.68
N PHE A 347 -3.00 13.12 -4.61
CA PHE A 347 -1.78 13.26 -5.39
C PHE A 347 -2.06 13.23 -6.89
N ALA A 348 -2.79 12.21 -7.37
CA ALA A 348 -3.17 12.13 -8.78
C ALA A 348 -4.03 13.32 -9.22
N PHE A 349 -4.90 13.82 -8.35
CA PHE A 349 -5.72 15.00 -8.63
C PHE A 349 -4.85 16.26 -8.83
N VAL A 350 -3.88 16.49 -7.93
CA VAL A 350 -2.93 17.61 -8.05
C VAL A 350 -2.11 17.48 -9.34
N MET A 351 -1.64 16.27 -9.68
CA MET A 351 -0.92 16.03 -10.94
C MET A 351 -1.77 16.35 -12.16
N VAL A 352 -3.05 15.98 -12.16
CA VAL A 352 -3.98 16.33 -13.25
C VAL A 352 -4.21 17.84 -13.37
N LEU A 353 -4.33 18.55 -12.25
CA LEU A 353 -4.43 20.01 -12.27
C LEU A 353 -3.18 20.66 -12.88
N ILE A 354 -1.99 20.13 -12.56
CA ILE A 354 -0.73 20.58 -13.16
C ILE A 354 -0.75 20.31 -14.68
N MET A 355 -1.16 19.11 -15.11
CA MET A 355 -1.27 18.76 -16.53
C MET A 355 -2.21 19.70 -17.28
N ALA A 356 -3.40 19.95 -16.72
CA ALA A 356 -4.38 20.87 -17.28
C ALA A 356 -3.85 22.31 -17.35
N GLY A 357 -3.16 22.76 -16.29
CA GLY A 357 -2.55 24.08 -16.22
C GLY A 357 -1.47 24.29 -17.29
N VAL A 358 -0.52 23.36 -17.39
CA VAL A 358 0.57 23.42 -18.39
C VAL A 358 0.01 23.37 -19.82
N SER A 359 -0.94 22.46 -20.08
CA SER A 359 -1.56 22.33 -21.40
C SER A 359 -2.34 23.58 -21.79
N SER A 360 -3.10 24.15 -20.86
CA SER A 360 -3.84 25.40 -21.07
C SER A 360 -2.92 26.58 -21.29
N TYR A 361 -1.83 26.70 -20.54
CA TYR A 361 -0.88 27.80 -20.66
C TYR A 361 -0.26 27.87 -22.07
N ILE A 362 0.17 26.73 -22.60
CA ILE A 362 0.71 26.62 -23.96
C ILE A 362 -0.34 27.07 -24.99
N GLY A 363 -1.59 26.62 -24.82
CA GLY A 363 -2.72 26.99 -25.67
C GLY A 363 -3.08 28.48 -25.65
N ILE A 364 -3.22 29.04 -24.44
CA ILE A 364 -3.57 30.44 -24.20
C ILE A 364 -2.55 31.38 -24.84
N ARG A 365 -1.25 31.10 -24.67
CA ARG A 365 -0.18 31.94 -25.23
C ARG A 365 -0.33 32.11 -26.74
N LYS A 366 -0.79 31.07 -27.45
CA LYS A 366 -0.99 31.11 -28.90
C LYS A 366 -2.23 31.92 -29.28
N VAL A 367 -3.34 31.75 -28.58
CA VAL A 367 -4.61 32.47 -28.85
C VAL A 367 -4.49 33.98 -28.61
N LEU A 368 -3.74 34.38 -27.57
CA LEU A 368 -3.56 35.80 -27.25
C LEU A 368 -2.72 36.55 -28.29
N GLN A 369 -1.83 35.86 -29.01
CA GLN A 369 -0.96 36.45 -30.03
C GLN A 369 -1.67 36.71 -31.37
N ILE A 370 -2.92 36.27 -31.54
CA ILE A 370 -3.66 36.44 -32.81
C ILE A 370 -4.16 37.87 -32.94
N GLN A 371 -3.83 38.54 -34.05
CA GLN A 371 -4.45 39.80 -34.43
C GLN A 371 -5.76 39.52 -35.20
N PRO A 372 -6.86 40.24 -34.93
CA PRO A 372 -8.16 39.99 -35.57
C PRO A 372 -8.14 40.03 -37.11
N PHE A 373 -7.19 40.77 -37.68
CA PHE A 373 -7.06 40.97 -39.12
C PHE A 373 -6.35 39.83 -39.86
N ASP A 374 -5.57 39.00 -39.18
CA ASP A 374 -4.81 37.90 -39.81
C ASP A 374 -5.73 36.76 -40.28
N ILE A 375 -6.94 36.66 -39.72
CA ILE A 375 -7.91 35.58 -40.02
C ILE A 375 -8.63 35.83 -41.34
N PHE A 376 -8.67 37.07 -41.84
CA PHE A 376 -9.38 37.45 -43.08
C PHE A 376 -8.46 37.51 -44.32
N ARG A 377 -7.19 37.11 -44.20
CA ARG A 377 -6.20 37.08 -45.29
C ARG A 377 -5.79 35.66 -45.74
N GLY A 378 -6.37 34.63 -45.13
CA GLY A 378 -6.17 33.23 -45.51
C GLY A 378 -7.02 32.83 -46.70
#